data_AF-A0AAI8HL18-F1
#
_entry.id   AF-A0AAI8HL18-F1
#
_cell.length_a   1.000
_cell.length_b   1.000
_cell.length_c   1.000
_cell.angle_alpha   90.00
_cell.angle_beta   90.00
_cell.angle_gamma   90.00
#
_symmetry.space_group_name_H-M   'P 1'
#
loop_
_entity.id
_entity.type
_entity.pdbx_description
1 polymer ?
#
loop_
_entity_poly.entity_id
_entity_poly.type
_entity_poly.pdbx_seq_one_letter_code
_entity_poly.pdbx_strand_id
1 'polypeptide(L)' 'MAQVRLAGNAEEIEQLIKSFEAHYEVAYTSKEYRKTNPKYKYSKDSRVYLELKLKTAKAEK' A
#
# COMPACT_ATOMS: atom_id res chain seq x y z
N MET A 1 1.73 -8.29 -11.76
CA MET A 1 1.22 -7.42 -10.68
C MET A 1 1.74 -7.96 -9.36
N ALA A 2 2.22 -7.10 -8.49
CA ALA A 2 2.70 -7.49 -7.16
C ALA A 2 1.68 -7.03 -6.11
N GLN A 3 1.25 -7.95 -5.27
CA GLN A 3 0.40 -7.64 -4.11
C GLN A 3 1.30 -7.44 -2.89
N VAL A 4 1.24 -6.25 -2.30
CA VAL A 4 2.07 -5.87 -1.17
C VAL A 4 1.20 -5.53 0.02
N ARG A 5 1.58 -6.04 1.18
CA ARG A 5 0.95 -5.74 2.45
C ARG A 5 1.92 -4.93 3.29
N LEU A 6 1.50 -3.71 3.65
CA LEU A 6 2.24 -2.85 4.57
C LEU A 6 1.59 -2.90 5.95
N ALA A 7 2.41 -2.97 6.99
CA ALA A 7 2.00 -2.92 8.39
C ALA A 7 2.97 -2.03 9.16
N GLY A 8 2.46 -1.04 9.88
CA GLY A 8 3.28 -0.08 10.62
C GLY A 8 2.53 1.20 10.93
N ASN A 9 3.27 2.28 11.22
CA ASN A 9 2.68 3.60 11.45
C ASN A 9 2.11 4.19 10.16
N ALA A 10 1.05 5.00 10.30
CA ALA A 10 0.41 5.66 9.16
C ALA A 10 1.39 6.53 8.36
N GLU A 11 2.21 7.34 9.05
CA GLU A 11 3.21 8.20 8.40
C GLU A 11 4.25 7.41 7.60
N GLU A 12 4.78 6.31 8.16
CA GLU A 12 5.76 5.46 7.47
C GLU A 12 5.14 4.81 6.23
N ILE A 13 3.90 4.31 6.35
CA ILE A 13 3.17 3.72 5.24
C ILE A 13 2.93 4.75 4.14
N GLU A 14 2.54 5.98 4.47
CA GLU A 14 2.34 7.03 3.48
C GLU A 14 3.63 7.42 2.75
N GLN A 15 4.76 7.52 3.46
CA GLN A 15 6.06 7.78 2.84
C GLN A 15 6.45 6.65 1.87
N LEU A 16 6.24 5.39 2.27
CA LEU A 16 6.54 4.22 1.44
C LEU A 16 5.66 4.17 0.19
N ILE A 17 4.37 4.49 0.33
CA ILE A 17 3.43 4.57 -0.79
C ILE A 17 3.87 5.64 -1.79
N LYS A 18 4.24 6.84 -1.30
CA LYS A 18 4.77 7.91 -2.18
C LYS A 18 6.00 7.47 -2.95
N SER A 19 6.91 6.73 -2.32
CA SER A 19 8.07 6.15 -3.02
C SER A 19 7.66 5.13 -4.09
N PHE A 20 6.63 4.32 -3.83
CA PHE A 20 6.11 3.39 -4.85
C PHE A 20 5.42 4.12 -6.01
N GLU A 21 4.68 5.20 -5.76
CA GLU A 21 4.01 5.99 -6.80
C GLU A 21 4.98 6.56 -7.85
N ALA A 22 6.26 6.72 -7.52
CA ALA A 22 7.28 7.17 -8.46
C ALA A 22 7.53 6.15 -9.60
N HIS A 23 7.47 4.85 -9.30
CA HIS A 23 7.86 3.78 -10.23
C HIS A 23 6.73 2.80 -10.56
N TYR A 24 5.69 2.77 -9.75
CA TYR A 24 4.58 1.82 -9.83
C TYR A 24 3.25 2.59 -9.82
N GLU A 25 2.26 2.07 -10.52
CA GLU A 25 0.86 2.42 -10.29
C GLU A 25 0.42 1.68 -9.01
N VAL A 26 0.09 2.44 -7.99
CA VAL A 26 -0.36 1.93 -6.69
C VAL A 26 -1.89 1.92 -6.68
N ALA A 27 -2.49 0.74 -6.65
CA ALA A 27 -3.92 0.55 -6.46
C ALA A 27 -4.18 0.11 -5.01
N TYR A 28 -5.13 0.77 -4.34
CA TYR A 28 -5.53 0.38 -2.98
C TYR A 28 -6.58 -0.72 -3.04
N THR A 29 -6.20 -1.95 -2.70
CA THR A 29 -7.16 -3.05 -2.58
C THR A 29 -8.03 -2.90 -1.32
N SER A 30 -7.51 -2.26 -0.25
CA SER A 30 -8.29 -1.83 0.92
C SER A 30 -7.58 -0.72 1.68
N LYS A 31 -8.14 0.50 1.65
CA LYS A 31 -7.61 1.70 2.35
C LYS A 31 -7.75 1.65 3.87
N GLU A 32 -8.77 0.95 4.39
CA GLU A 32 -9.12 1.00 5.81
C GLU A 32 -9.40 -0.39 6.38
N TYR A 33 -8.38 -1.24 6.48
CA TYR A 33 -8.51 -2.52 7.19
C TYR A 33 -8.70 -2.34 8.72
N ARG A 34 -8.55 -1.10 9.22
CA ARG A 34 -8.66 -0.74 10.63
C ARG A 34 -10.11 -0.61 11.11
N LYS A 35 -11.03 -0.17 10.24
CA LYS A 35 -12.43 0.12 10.61
C LYS A 35 -13.34 -1.10 10.52
N THR A 36 -13.04 -2.01 9.60
CA THR A 36 -13.88 -3.17 9.29
C THR A 36 -13.57 -4.41 10.12
N ASN A 37 -12.43 -4.48 10.81
CA ASN A 37 -12.05 -5.67 11.57
C ASN A 37 -11.84 -5.40 13.08
N PRO A 38 -12.74 -5.87 13.96
CA PRO A 38 -12.70 -5.56 15.40
C PRO A 38 -11.43 -6.07 16.10
N LYS A 39 -10.73 -7.05 15.52
CA LYS A 39 -9.44 -7.57 16.02
C LYS A 39 -8.31 -6.51 16.00
N TYR A 40 -8.42 -5.49 15.16
CA TYR A 40 -7.39 -4.44 14.98
C TYR A 40 -7.85 -3.05 15.41
N LYS A 41 -9.04 -2.94 16.00
CA LYS A 41 -9.65 -1.68 16.48
C LYS A 41 -8.77 -0.94 17.51
N TYR A 42 -7.93 -1.67 18.23
CA TYR A 42 -7.02 -1.14 19.26
C TYR A 42 -5.52 -1.26 18.88
N SER A 43 -5.20 -1.76 17.68
CA SER A 43 -3.81 -1.87 17.24
C SER A 43 -3.29 -0.50 16.79
N LYS A 44 -2.13 -0.09 17.33
CA LYS A 44 -1.41 1.10 16.88
C LYS A 44 -0.94 0.98 15.43
N ASP A 45 -0.70 -0.24 14.96
CA ASP A 45 -0.34 -0.54 13.58
C ASP A 45 -1.51 -0.43 12.60
N SER A 46 -1.32 0.39 11.58
CA SER A 46 -2.15 0.44 10.38
C SER A 46 -1.71 -0.66 9.41
N ARG A 47 -2.68 -1.26 8.72
CA ARG A 47 -2.42 -2.27 7.70
C ARG A 47 -3.09 -1.87 6.41
N VAL A 48 -2.30 -1.80 5.33
CA VAL A 48 -2.78 -1.41 4.01
C VAL A 48 -2.40 -2.50 3.02
N TYR A 49 -3.35 -2.85 2.16
CA TYR A 49 -3.15 -3.79 1.06
C TYR A 49 -3.11 -2.99 -0.23
N LEU A 50 -1.99 -3.14 -0.93
CA LEU A 50 -1.69 -2.41 -2.15
C LEU A 50 -1.41 -3.40 -3.27
N GLU A 51 -1.90 -3.05 -4.45
CA GLU A 51 -1.51 -3.68 -5.69
C GLU A 51 -0.57 -2.74 -6.43
N LEU A 52 0.67 -3.19 -6.61
CA LEU A 52 1.68 -2.51 -7.37
C LEU A 52 1.70 -3.08 -8.78
N LYS A 53 1.43 -2.21 -9.75
CA LYS A 53 1.66 -2.49 -11.17
C LYS A 53 2.84 -1.64 -11.61
N LEU A 54 3.85 -2.24 -12.23
CA LEU A 54 4.95 -1.47 -12.82
C LEU A 54 4.34 -0.44 -13.77
N LYS A 55 4.70 0.84 -13.59
CA LYS A 55 4.56 1.80 -14.67
C LYS A 55 5.52 1.29 -15.73
N THR A 56 4.99 0.67 -16.77
CA THR A 56 5.74 0.43 -17.99
C THR A 56 6.12 1.81 -18.55
N ALA A 57 7.20 2.40 -18.01
CA ALA A 57 8.09 3.18 -18.84
C ALA A 57 8.42 2.22 -19.98
N LYS A 58 8.03 2.61 -21.20
CA LYS A 58 8.22 1.83 -22.42
C LYS A 58 9.51 1.02 -22.27
N ALA A 59 9.36 -0.30 -22.22
CA ALA A 59 10.47 -1.17 -22.55
C ALA A 59 10.71 -0.92 -24.05
N GLU A 60 11.41 0.17 -24.38
CA GLU A 60 12.01 0.36 -25.68
C GLU A 60 13.06 -0.76 -25.80
N LYS A 61 12.68 -1.76 -26.59
CA LYS A 61 13.58 -2.69 -27.25
C LYS A 61 13.81 -2.20 -28.66
#